data_AF-A0AAN9EG29-F1
#
_entry.id   AF-A0AAN9EG29-F1
#
_cell.length_a   1.000
_cell.length_b   1.000
_cell.length_c   1.000
_cell.angle_alpha   90.00
_cell.angle_beta   90.00
_cell.angle_gamma   90.00
#
_symmetry.space_group_name_H-M   'P 1'
#
loop_
_entity.id
_entity.type
_entity.pdbx_description
1 polymer ?
#
loop_
_entity_poly.entity_id
_entity_poly.type
_entity_poly.pdbx_seq_one_letter_code
_entity_poly.pdbx_strand_id
1 'polypeptide(L)'
;MCRKGTKKEWVVKKKPTQDEVLGIAEEAKAKDIEAKYAAIVECSTPKHTSQSDPLENEQLVDINKQNHEGGSNIGESGAETFTENQWQIETRQKAKVQEAWDVDIDGYHMYRFTRKLRRVREVLSQFNKEKFDSIDKKEITLRAQLDEVQKKLQDDPANAVIQRQERAIFHLYRDR
;
A
#
# COMPACT_ATOMS: atom_id res chain seq x y z
N MET A 1 -25.70 73.44 -14.43
CA MET A 1 -24.69 72.90 -13.49
C MET A 1 -24.23 71.53 -14.00
N CYS A 2 -23.04 71.42 -14.61
CA CYS A 2 -22.49 70.14 -15.10
C CYS A 2 -21.56 69.53 -14.04
N ARG A 3 -21.86 68.32 -13.55
CA ARG A 3 -21.00 67.58 -12.62
C ARG A 3 -19.88 66.87 -13.39
N LYS A 4 -18.63 67.20 -13.06
CA LYS A 4 -17.43 66.52 -13.56
C LYS A 4 -17.32 65.14 -12.89
N GLY A 5 -17.28 64.08 -13.69
CA GLY A 5 -17.05 62.71 -13.22
C GLY A 5 -15.56 62.44 -13.01
N THR A 6 -15.20 61.93 -11.84
CA THR A 6 -13.84 61.49 -11.48
C THR A 6 -13.51 60.16 -12.16
N LYS A 7 -12.41 60.12 -12.94
CA LYS A 7 -11.86 58.88 -13.51
C LYS A 7 -11.31 57.99 -12.40
N LYS A 8 -11.78 56.75 -12.31
CA LYS A 8 -11.19 55.70 -11.48
C LYS A 8 -10.05 55.05 -12.26
N GLU A 9 -8.86 55.09 -11.69
CA GLU A 9 -7.65 54.46 -12.19
C GLU A 9 -7.65 52.98 -11.77
N TRP A 10 -7.58 52.07 -12.74
CA TRP A 10 -7.53 50.63 -12.49
C TRP A 10 -6.08 50.19 -12.40
N VAL A 11 -5.63 49.83 -11.19
CA VAL A 11 -4.34 49.16 -11.00
C VAL A 11 -4.47 47.72 -11.50
N VAL A 12 -3.90 47.45 -12.68
CA VAL A 12 -3.82 46.11 -13.25
C VAL A 12 -2.83 45.29 -12.42
N LYS A 13 -3.35 44.42 -11.54
CA LYS A 13 -2.53 43.41 -10.85
C LYS A 13 -2.03 42.42 -11.91
N LYS A 14 -0.71 42.41 -12.15
CA LYS A 14 -0.06 41.43 -13.02
C LYS A 14 -0.34 40.04 -12.48
N LYS A 15 -0.74 39.11 -13.35
CA LYS A 15 -0.88 37.70 -12.99
C LYS A 15 0.52 37.13 -12.69
N PRO A 16 0.67 36.34 -11.62
CA PRO A 16 1.94 35.72 -11.28
C PRO A 16 2.38 34.78 -12.40
N THR A 17 3.68 34.80 -12.67
CA THR A 17 4.33 34.03 -13.72
C THR A 17 4.36 32.55 -13.32
N GLN A 18 4.30 31.64 -14.29
CA GLN A 18 4.16 30.19 -14.02
C GLN A 18 5.31 29.65 -13.14
N ASP A 19 6.49 30.25 -13.24
CA ASP A 19 7.68 29.91 -12.46
C ASP A 19 7.56 30.31 -10.97
N GLU A 20 6.87 31.41 -10.67
CA GLU A 20 6.62 31.84 -9.27
C GLU A 20 5.62 30.90 -8.57
N VAL A 21 4.65 30.38 -9.32
CA VAL A 21 3.66 29.43 -8.80
C VAL A 21 4.30 28.08 -8.48
N LEU A 22 5.26 27.65 -9.29
CA LEU A 22 6.00 26.40 -9.06
C LEU A 22 6.92 26.49 -7.84
N GLY A 23 7.64 27.60 -7.66
CA GLY A 23 8.51 27.80 -6.49
C GLY A 23 7.75 27.78 -5.15
N ILE A 24 6.58 28.41 -5.08
CA ILE A 24 5.74 28.40 -3.87
C ILE A 24 5.23 27.00 -3.56
N ALA A 25 4.91 26.20 -4.59
CA ALA A 25 4.43 24.83 -4.41
C ALA A 25 5.53 23.87 -3.94
N GLU A 26 6.77 24.08 -4.36
CA GLU A 26 7.92 23.28 -3.90
C GLU A 26 8.31 23.63 -2.46
N GLU A 27 8.30 24.91 -2.10
CA GLU A 27 8.61 25.35 -0.73
C GLU A 27 7.55 24.85 0.29
N ALA A 28 6.27 24.82 -0.10
CA ALA A 28 5.21 24.27 0.73
C ALA A 28 5.35 22.76 0.96
N LYS A 29 5.80 22.01 -0.06
CA LYS A 29 6.06 20.56 0.06
C LYS A 29 7.26 20.27 0.97
N ALA A 30 8.32 21.08 0.92
CA ALA A 30 9.49 20.92 1.77
C ALA A 30 9.14 21.10 3.27
N LYS A 31 8.33 22.12 3.61
CA LYS A 31 7.91 22.38 4.99
C LYS A 31 7.01 21.28 5.58
N ASP A 32 6.16 20.66 4.76
CA ASP A 32 5.31 19.53 5.19
C ASP A 32 6.14 18.26 5.46
N ILE A 33 7.21 18.06 4.69
CA ILE A 33 8.15 16.93 4.90
C ILE A 33 8.93 17.13 6.21
N GLU A 34 9.46 18.33 6.46
CA GLU A 34 10.21 18.64 7.69
C GLU A 34 9.35 18.47 8.96
N ALA A 35 8.08 18.89 8.91
CA ALA A 35 7.12 18.68 10.00
C ALA A 35 6.85 17.20 10.29
N LYS A 36 6.78 16.35 9.25
CA LYS A 36 6.59 14.90 9.40
C LYS A 36 7.80 14.21 10.04
N TYR A 37 9.02 14.65 9.69
CA TYR A 37 10.23 14.09 10.29
C TYR A 37 10.41 14.50 11.76
N ALA A 38 10.06 15.75 12.13
CA ALA A 38 10.11 16.20 13.52
C ALA A 38 9.19 15.39 14.46
N ALA A 39 7.97 15.05 14.01
CA ALA A 39 7.01 14.26 14.80
C ALA A 39 7.49 12.81 15.06
N ILE A 40 8.28 12.24 14.15
CA ILE A 40 8.86 10.89 14.31
C ILE A 40 9.99 10.91 15.35
N VAL A 41 10.78 11.98 15.39
CA VAL A 41 11.91 12.12 16.32
C VAL A 41 11.43 12.30 17.77
N GLU A 42 10.34 13.02 18.01
CA GLU A 42 9.79 13.21 19.36
C GLU A 42 9.19 11.92 19.99
N CYS A 43 8.78 10.94 19.17
CA CYS A 43 8.25 9.66 19.67
C CYS A 43 9.32 8.63 20.05
N SER A 44 10.60 8.85 19.73
CA SER A 44 11.69 7.86 19.92
C SER A 44 12.68 8.19 21.03
N THR A 45 12.35 9.06 21.99
CA THR A 45 13.21 9.26 23.17
C THR A 45 12.72 8.42 24.36
N PRO A 46 13.38 7.29 24.69
CA PRO A 46 13.06 6.57 25.91
C PRO A 46 13.51 7.40 27.13
N LYS A 47 12.56 7.72 28.01
CA LYS A 47 12.82 8.25 29.34
C LYS A 47 13.62 7.23 30.14
N HIS A 48 14.93 7.45 30.26
CA HIS A 48 15.73 6.77 31.28
C HIS A 48 15.25 7.26 32.66
N THR A 49 14.65 6.36 33.44
CA THR A 49 14.51 6.50 34.89
C THR A 49 15.14 5.25 35.53
N SER A 50 16.06 5.52 36.44
CA SER A 50 17.00 4.67 37.17
C SER A 50 16.36 3.63 38.10
N GLN A 51 16.96 2.44 38.22
CA GLN A 51 17.17 1.73 39.51
C GLN A 51 18.09 0.49 39.37
N SER A 52 19.05 0.39 40.30
CA SER A 52 19.91 -0.76 40.63
C SER A 52 19.07 -1.90 41.25
N ASP A 53 19.39 -3.20 41.16
CA ASP A 53 20.49 -3.94 41.84
C ASP A 53 20.43 -5.46 41.46
N PRO A 54 21.37 -6.34 41.91
CA PRO A 54 21.91 -7.46 41.14
C PRO A 54 21.62 -8.88 41.68
N LEU A 55 22.14 -9.88 40.93
CA LEU A 55 22.55 -11.25 41.30
C LEU A 55 21.55 -12.43 41.19
N GLU A 56 22.20 -13.56 40.88
CA GLU A 56 21.79 -14.97 40.90
C GLU A 56 20.97 -15.53 39.72
N ASN A 57 21.13 -16.79 39.33
CA ASN A 57 22.28 -17.70 39.16
C ASN A 57 21.71 -18.88 38.37
N GLU A 58 22.60 -19.60 37.70
CA GLU A 58 22.38 -20.91 37.07
C GLU A 58 21.60 -21.88 37.96
N GLN A 59 20.68 -22.68 37.39
CA GLN A 59 20.46 -24.12 37.64
C GLN A 59 19.45 -24.66 36.58
N LEU A 60 19.90 -25.56 35.69
CA LEU A 60 19.52 -27.00 35.62
C LEU A 60 18.05 -27.23 35.18
N VAL A 61 17.69 -28.09 34.22
CA VAL A 61 17.93 -29.54 34.16
C VAL A 61 17.51 -30.05 32.75
N ASP A 62 18.30 -30.98 32.20
CA ASP A 62 17.96 -31.88 31.10
C ASP A 62 16.66 -32.67 31.35
N ILE A 63 15.72 -32.68 30.39
CA ILE A 63 14.70 -33.75 30.34
C ILE A 63 14.72 -34.40 28.96
N ASN A 64 15.46 -35.50 28.91
CA ASN A 64 15.40 -36.52 27.88
C ASN A 64 14.17 -37.41 28.08
N LYS A 65 13.55 -37.78 26.96
CA LYS A 65 12.85 -39.04 26.65
C LYS A 65 11.80 -39.65 27.59
N GLN A 66 10.76 -40.09 26.86
CA GLN A 66 9.87 -41.22 27.11
C GLN A 66 8.75 -40.98 28.12
N ASN A 67 7.50 -40.94 27.62
CA ASN A 67 6.61 -42.09 27.78
C ASN A 67 5.23 -41.93 27.10
N HIS A 68 4.82 -43.07 26.55
CA HIS A 68 3.46 -43.60 26.45
C HIS A 68 2.44 -43.07 25.41
N GLU A 69 2.26 -43.96 24.43
CA GLU A 69 1.04 -44.34 23.72
C GLU A 69 -0.28 -43.93 24.39
N GLY A 70 -1.12 -43.27 23.60
CA GLY A 70 -2.53 -43.01 23.88
C GLY A 70 -3.17 -42.41 22.64
N GLY A 71 -3.77 -43.26 21.81
CA GLY A 71 -4.55 -42.79 20.66
C GLY A 71 -5.80 -42.05 21.12
N SER A 72 -6.07 -40.89 20.52
CA SER A 72 -7.42 -40.39 20.26
C SER A 72 -7.35 -39.14 19.38
N ASN A 73 -8.06 -39.21 18.24
CA ASN A 73 -8.63 -38.13 17.44
C ASN A 73 -8.02 -36.72 17.60
N ILE A 74 -7.13 -36.36 16.67
CA ILE A 74 -6.97 -34.97 16.26
C ILE A 74 -7.53 -34.90 14.85
N GLY A 75 -8.65 -34.20 14.75
CA GLY A 75 -9.42 -34.01 13.52
C GLY A 75 -8.55 -33.46 12.40
N GLU A 76 -8.88 -33.94 11.21
CA GLU A 76 -8.57 -33.33 9.93
C GLU A 76 -8.98 -31.85 9.98
N SER A 77 -8.03 -30.95 10.24
CA SER A 77 -8.20 -29.51 10.02
C SER A 77 -6.93 -28.95 9.41
N GLY A 78 -6.61 -29.40 8.19
CA GLY A 78 -5.40 -28.97 7.48
C GLY A 78 -5.54 -28.90 5.96
N ALA A 79 -6.73 -29.17 5.40
CA ALA A 79 -6.92 -29.26 3.94
C ALA A 79 -8.09 -28.43 3.40
N GLU A 80 -8.69 -27.54 4.20
CA GLU A 80 -9.79 -26.67 3.74
C GLU A 80 -9.37 -25.20 3.66
N THR A 81 -8.37 -24.84 2.85
CA THR A 81 -8.08 -23.41 2.63
C THR A 81 -7.65 -23.04 1.21
N PHE A 82 -8.12 -23.74 0.18
CA PHE A 82 -7.90 -23.26 -1.19
C PHE A 82 -9.13 -23.30 -2.09
N THR A 83 -9.96 -24.34 -2.02
CA THR A 83 -11.12 -24.49 -2.92
C THR A 83 -12.27 -23.56 -2.53
N GLU A 84 -12.64 -23.47 -1.25
CA GLU A 84 -13.86 -22.79 -0.82
C GLU A 84 -13.83 -21.26 -1.03
N ASN A 85 -12.65 -20.64 -0.89
CA ASN A 85 -12.48 -19.20 -1.15
C ASN A 85 -12.51 -18.85 -2.64
N GLN A 86 -12.17 -19.79 -3.52
CA GLN A 86 -12.11 -19.58 -4.97
C GLN A 86 -13.52 -19.52 -5.58
N TRP A 87 -14.41 -20.42 -5.17
CA TRP A 87 -15.80 -20.47 -5.63
C TRP A 87 -16.64 -19.26 -5.18
N GLN A 88 -16.38 -18.74 -3.98
CA GLN A 88 -17.04 -17.53 -3.46
C GLN A 88 -16.70 -16.28 -4.31
N ILE A 89 -15.44 -16.20 -4.76
CA ILE A 89 -14.95 -15.12 -5.63
C ILE A 89 -15.58 -15.19 -7.02
N GLU A 90 -15.75 -16.38 -7.59
CA GLU A 90 -16.47 -16.60 -8.85
C GLU A 90 -17.95 -16.25 -8.75
N THR A 91 -18.59 -16.57 -7.62
CA THR A 91 -20.02 -16.35 -7.41
C THR A 91 -20.38 -14.85 -7.36
N ARG A 92 -19.60 -14.03 -6.63
CA ARG A 92 -19.81 -12.57 -6.58
C ARG A 92 -19.57 -11.88 -7.92
N GLN A 93 -18.56 -12.34 -8.68
CA GLN A 93 -18.27 -11.80 -10.01
C GLN A 93 -19.38 -12.10 -11.01
N LYS A 94 -19.85 -13.36 -11.01
CA LYS A 94 -20.95 -13.80 -11.86
C LYS A 94 -22.19 -12.96 -11.61
N ALA A 95 -22.52 -12.65 -10.35
CA ALA A 95 -23.62 -11.76 -10.00
C ALA A 95 -23.48 -10.35 -10.59
N LYS A 96 -22.30 -9.72 -10.48
CA LYS A 96 -22.05 -8.38 -11.05
C LYS A 96 -22.10 -8.35 -12.57
N VAL A 97 -21.58 -9.40 -13.23
CA VAL A 97 -21.63 -9.53 -14.69
C VAL A 97 -23.07 -9.72 -15.16
N GLN A 98 -23.84 -10.54 -14.44
CA GLN A 98 -25.26 -10.76 -14.70
C GLN A 98 -26.07 -9.46 -14.56
N GLU A 99 -25.86 -8.73 -13.47
CA GLU A 99 -26.48 -7.41 -13.24
C GLU A 99 -26.20 -6.44 -14.38
N ALA A 100 -24.93 -6.36 -14.83
CA ALA A 100 -24.54 -5.50 -15.96
C ALA A 100 -25.13 -5.94 -17.31
N TRP A 101 -25.40 -7.23 -17.48
CA TRP A 101 -25.98 -7.81 -18.69
C TRP A 101 -27.49 -7.64 -18.78
N ASP A 102 -28.18 -7.78 -17.65
CA ASP A 102 -29.65 -7.76 -17.57
C ASP A 102 -30.23 -6.35 -17.65
N VAL A 103 -29.39 -5.30 -17.64
CA VAL A 103 -29.84 -3.92 -17.82
C VAL A 103 -30.55 -3.76 -19.17
N ASP A 104 -31.75 -3.19 -19.13
CA ASP A 104 -32.45 -2.84 -20.36
C ASP A 104 -31.87 -1.58 -21.00
N ILE A 105 -31.77 -1.59 -22.32
CA ILE A 105 -31.17 -0.52 -23.10
C ILE A 105 -32.10 -0.25 -24.26
N ASP A 106 -32.49 1.01 -24.44
CA ASP A 106 -33.31 1.40 -25.58
C ASP A 106 -32.49 1.51 -26.87
N GLY A 107 -33.12 1.18 -28.00
CA GLY A 107 -32.56 1.32 -29.34
C GLY A 107 -32.55 0.03 -30.15
N TYR A 108 -31.89 0.07 -31.30
CA TYR A 108 -31.78 -1.07 -32.21
C TYR A 108 -30.98 -2.21 -31.59
N HIS A 109 -31.27 -3.44 -32.01
CA HIS A 109 -30.71 -4.65 -31.41
C HIS A 109 -29.17 -4.64 -31.32
N MET A 110 -28.50 -4.19 -32.40
CA MET A 110 -27.04 -4.08 -32.45
C MET A 110 -26.48 -3.05 -31.45
N TYR A 111 -27.19 -1.93 -31.27
CA TYR A 111 -26.83 -0.91 -30.29
C TYR A 111 -26.98 -1.44 -28.86
N ARG A 112 -28.09 -2.12 -28.56
CA ARG A 112 -28.34 -2.74 -27.25
C ARG A 112 -27.24 -3.74 -26.91
N PHE A 113 -26.89 -4.62 -27.86
CA PHE A 113 -25.86 -5.63 -27.67
C PHE A 113 -24.48 -5.04 -27.38
N THR A 114 -24.02 -4.10 -28.23
CA THR A 114 -22.71 -3.46 -28.04
C THR A 114 -22.60 -2.68 -26.74
N ARG A 115 -23.69 -2.05 -26.28
CA ARG A 115 -23.74 -1.34 -24.99
C ARG A 115 -23.72 -2.29 -23.80
N LYS A 116 -24.42 -3.43 -23.87
CA LYS A 116 -24.34 -4.49 -22.85
C LYS A 116 -22.91 -5.04 -22.74
N LEU A 117 -22.27 -5.34 -23.87
CA LEU A 117 -20.87 -5.78 -23.89
C LEU A 117 -19.92 -4.75 -23.27
N ARG A 118 -20.13 -3.46 -23.57
CA ARG A 118 -19.32 -2.38 -23.00
C ARG A 118 -19.45 -2.33 -21.47
N ARG A 119 -20.67 -2.44 -20.93
CA ARG A 119 -20.90 -2.47 -19.48
C ARG A 119 -20.23 -3.66 -18.81
N VAL A 120 -20.38 -4.86 -19.39
CA VAL A 120 -19.70 -6.06 -18.87
C VAL A 120 -18.18 -5.87 -18.89
N ARG A 121 -17.63 -5.31 -19.97
CA ARG A 121 -16.19 -4.99 -20.04
C ARG A 121 -15.75 -4.03 -18.93
N GLU A 122 -16.54 -3.01 -18.63
CA GLU A 122 -16.24 -2.04 -17.57
C GLU A 122 -16.22 -2.72 -16.19
N VAL A 123 -17.21 -3.57 -15.89
CA VAL A 123 -17.27 -4.36 -14.64
C VAL A 123 -16.07 -5.31 -14.52
N LEU A 124 -15.73 -6.03 -15.59
CA LEU A 124 -14.58 -6.93 -15.61
C LEU A 124 -13.26 -6.17 -15.45
N SER A 125 -13.13 -5.00 -16.08
CA SER A 125 -11.93 -4.16 -15.95
C SER A 125 -11.76 -3.64 -14.53
N GLN A 126 -12.85 -3.20 -13.89
CA GLN A 126 -12.82 -2.74 -12.52
C GLN A 126 -12.48 -3.87 -11.55
N PHE A 127 -13.06 -5.05 -11.75
CA PHE A 127 -12.69 -6.24 -10.99
C PHE A 127 -11.22 -6.60 -11.14
N ASN A 128 -10.71 -6.58 -12.37
CA ASN A 128 -9.30 -6.87 -12.63
C ASN A 128 -8.39 -5.90 -11.88
N LYS A 129 -8.74 -4.61 -11.84
CA LYS A 129 -8.04 -3.62 -11.02
C LYS A 129 -8.15 -3.96 -9.53
N GLU A 130 -9.35 -4.17 -9.00
CA GLU A 130 -9.54 -4.45 -7.56
C GLU A 130 -8.73 -5.66 -7.07
N LYS A 131 -8.57 -6.70 -7.89
CA LYS A 131 -7.82 -7.90 -7.51
C LYS A 131 -6.32 -7.80 -7.78
N PHE A 132 -5.94 -7.41 -8.99
CA PHE A 132 -4.56 -7.55 -9.45
C PHE A 132 -3.72 -6.28 -9.25
N ASP A 133 -4.34 -5.10 -9.15
CA ASP A 133 -3.62 -3.84 -8.93
C ASP A 133 -2.84 -3.84 -7.61
N SER A 134 -3.37 -4.49 -6.57
CA SER A 134 -2.66 -4.62 -5.28
C SER A 134 -1.44 -5.52 -5.36
N ILE A 135 -1.45 -6.51 -6.26
CA ILE A 135 -0.35 -7.45 -6.46
C ILE A 135 0.76 -6.74 -7.23
N ASP A 136 0.39 -6.08 -8.33
CA ASP A 136 1.31 -5.33 -9.20
C ASP A 136 1.98 -4.20 -8.43
N LYS A 137 1.22 -3.41 -7.66
CA LYS A 137 1.75 -2.31 -6.84
C LYS A 137 2.78 -2.78 -5.82
N LYS A 138 2.49 -3.89 -5.13
CA LYS A 138 3.41 -4.47 -4.14
C LYS A 138 4.68 -4.99 -4.81
N GLU A 139 4.59 -5.60 -5.99
CA GLU A 139 5.75 -6.06 -6.75
C GLU A 139 6.65 -4.88 -7.16
N ILE A 140 6.04 -3.86 -7.76
CA ILE A 140 6.73 -2.64 -8.17
C ILE A 140 7.41 -1.97 -6.97
N THR A 141 6.73 -1.93 -5.82
CA THR A 141 7.27 -1.34 -4.59
C THR A 141 8.45 -2.14 -4.05
N LEU A 142 8.32 -3.47 -3.93
CA LEU A 142 9.39 -4.34 -3.43
C LEU A 142 10.62 -4.29 -4.35
N ARG A 143 10.39 -4.27 -5.67
CA ARG A 143 11.47 -4.13 -6.65
C ARG A 143 12.19 -2.80 -6.53
N ALA A 144 11.45 -1.69 -6.40
CA ALA A 144 12.05 -0.38 -6.20
C ALA A 144 12.85 -0.28 -4.89
N GLN A 145 12.35 -0.89 -3.80
CA GLN A 145 13.06 -0.97 -2.53
C GLN A 145 14.34 -1.81 -2.63
N LEU A 146 14.27 -2.95 -3.34
CA LEU A 146 15.44 -3.79 -3.58
C LEU A 146 16.51 -3.03 -4.38
N ASP A 147 16.12 -2.36 -5.46
CA ASP A 147 17.01 -1.55 -6.29
C ASP A 147 17.67 -0.41 -5.47
N GLU A 148 16.93 0.22 -4.56
CA GLU A 148 17.46 1.28 -3.69
C GLU A 148 18.48 0.73 -2.68
N VAL A 149 18.17 -0.38 -2.03
CA VAL A 149 19.07 -1.03 -1.07
C VAL A 149 20.33 -1.55 -1.77
N GLN A 150 20.18 -2.10 -2.97
CA GLN A 150 21.31 -2.55 -3.79
C GLN A 150 22.23 -1.41 -4.19
N LYS A 151 21.69 -0.24 -4.56
CA LYS A 151 22.51 0.96 -4.81
C LYS A 151 23.28 1.39 -3.58
N LYS A 152 22.61 1.46 -2.42
CA LYS A 152 23.28 1.81 -1.15
C LYS A 152 24.36 0.81 -0.75
N LEU A 153 24.17 -0.47 -1.08
CA LEU A 153 25.16 -1.52 -0.84
C LEU A 153 26.35 -1.44 -1.81
N GLN A 154 26.13 -0.98 -3.04
CA GLN A 154 27.23 -0.69 -3.97
C GLN A 154 28.14 0.44 -3.46
N ASP A 155 27.55 1.45 -2.81
CA ASP A 155 28.29 2.57 -2.22
C ASP A 155 29.03 2.17 -0.93
N ASP A 156 28.43 1.35 -0.06
CA ASP A 156 29.04 0.83 1.17
C ASP A 156 28.82 -0.69 1.33
N PRO A 157 29.71 -1.52 0.75
CA PRO A 157 29.53 -2.98 0.73
C PRO A 157 29.76 -3.64 2.09
N ALA A 158 30.42 -2.98 3.04
CA ALA A 158 30.72 -3.53 4.37
C ALA A 158 29.56 -3.34 5.36
N ASN A 159 28.52 -2.61 4.98
CA ASN A 159 27.41 -2.29 5.86
C ASN A 159 26.50 -3.50 6.13
N ALA A 160 26.71 -4.16 7.27
CA ALA A 160 25.94 -5.32 7.68
C ALA A 160 24.44 -5.06 7.84
N VAL A 161 24.03 -3.80 8.11
CA VAL A 161 22.62 -3.41 8.25
C VAL A 161 21.93 -3.44 6.89
N ILE A 162 22.56 -2.83 5.86
CA ILE A 162 22.04 -2.78 4.49
C ILE A 162 21.97 -4.19 3.88
N GLN A 163 23.00 -5.02 4.11
CA GLN A 163 22.99 -6.43 3.67
C GLN A 163 21.85 -7.24 4.30
N ARG A 164 21.55 -7.01 5.59
CA ARG A 164 20.44 -7.70 6.26
C ARG A 164 19.09 -7.23 5.70
N GLN A 165 18.95 -5.94 5.40
CA GLN A 165 17.76 -5.38 4.76
C GLN A 165 17.54 -5.94 3.35
N GLU A 166 18.60 -6.02 2.54
CA GLU A 166 18.53 -6.61 1.19
C GLU A 166 18.01 -8.04 1.25
N ARG A 167 18.61 -8.89 2.10
CA ARG A 167 18.19 -10.28 2.28
C ARG A 167 16.72 -10.39 2.71
N ALA A 168 16.28 -9.54 3.63
CA ALA A 168 14.89 -9.53 4.08
C ALA A 168 13.91 -9.17 2.94
N ILE A 169 14.21 -8.13 2.17
CA ILE A 169 13.38 -7.71 1.03
C ILE A 169 13.40 -8.76 -0.07
N PHE A 170 14.55 -9.37 -0.33
CA PHE A 170 14.71 -10.43 -1.31
C PHE A 170 13.90 -11.69 -0.96
N HIS A 171 13.87 -12.08 0.32
CA HIS A 171 12.99 -13.16 0.80
C HIS A 171 11.50 -12.82 0.60
N LEU A 172 11.08 -11.60 0.94
CA LEU A 172 9.70 -11.15 0.74
C LEU A 172 9.29 -11.09 -0.74
N TYR A 173 10.22 -10.78 -1.64
CA TYR A 173 9.99 -10.77 -3.08
C TYR A 173 9.89 -12.20 -3.65
N ARG A 174 10.63 -13.16 -3.09
CA ARG A 174 10.69 -14.55 -3.56
C ARG A 174 9.57 -15.44 -3.03
N ASP A 175 9.10 -15.22 -1.79
CA ASP A 175 8.06 -16.05 -1.14
C ASP A 175 6.63 -15.70 -1.60
N ARG A 176 6.48 -15.29 -2.86
CA ARG A 176 5.24 -14.78 -3.46
C ARG A 176 4.81 -15.62 -4.65
#